data_AF-A0A183E0I6-F1
#
_entry.id   AF-A0A183E0I6-F1
#
_cell.length_a   1.000
_cell.length_b   1.000
_cell.length_c   1.000
_cell.angle_alpha   90.00
_cell.angle_beta   90.00
_cell.angle_gamma   90.00
#
_symmetry.space_group_name_H-M   'P 1'
#
loop_
_entity.id
_entity.type
_entity.pdbx_description
1 polymer ?
#
loop_
_entity_poly.entity_id
_entity_poly.type
_entity_poly.pdbx_seq_one_letter_code
_entity_poly.pdbx_strand_id
1 'polypeptide(L)'
;MAAAAAATAEPKNDGPALAPFATLSILQLIKDAQQKHGLRHGDYQRYRGYCARRIRRIRRSLGFTHLHKGVPKHSAKFFQRKLVTEVVTEQRYLQTALFDAERNWAFAMQLKQEMGEDLHSRKRFHMIAKIRRAAKHSSILESVVRSCDRVDAVTRLEAQAYNAWVNGSLRFEQKQWKGALDCLKTSK
;
A
#
# COMPACT_ATOMS: atom_id res chain seq x y z
N MET A 1 -1.26 -41.52 -47.07
CA MET A 1 -1.49 -40.08 -46.85
C MET A 1 -2.58 -39.94 -45.81
N ALA A 2 -2.22 -39.63 -44.56
CA ALA A 2 -3.15 -39.48 -43.46
C ALA A 2 -3.73 -38.06 -43.44
N ALA A 3 -5.06 -37.95 -43.45
CA ALA A 3 -5.78 -36.69 -43.33
C ALA A 3 -5.76 -36.21 -41.87
N ALA A 4 -5.17 -35.04 -41.63
CA ALA A 4 -5.14 -34.40 -40.32
C ALA A 4 -6.51 -33.81 -39.98
N ALA A 5 -7.12 -34.30 -38.89
CA ALA A 5 -8.34 -33.77 -38.32
C ALA A 5 -8.09 -32.36 -37.74
N ALA A 6 -8.88 -31.39 -38.20
CA ALA A 6 -8.91 -30.04 -37.66
C ALA A 6 -9.48 -30.07 -36.24
N ALA A 7 -8.63 -29.77 -35.25
CA ALA A 7 -9.04 -29.57 -33.88
C ALA A 7 -9.86 -28.27 -33.77
N THR A 8 -11.18 -28.41 -33.66
CA THR A 8 -12.09 -27.35 -33.24
C THR A 8 -11.77 -26.96 -31.79
N ALA A 9 -11.16 -25.78 -31.62
CA ALA A 9 -10.95 -25.18 -30.31
C ALA A 9 -12.29 -24.74 -29.73
N GLU A 10 -12.68 -25.35 -28.61
CA GLU A 10 -13.86 -24.96 -27.83
C GLU A 10 -13.70 -23.52 -27.29
N PRO A 11 -14.76 -22.69 -27.30
CA PRO A 11 -14.71 -21.37 -26.70
C PRO A 11 -14.57 -21.52 -25.18
N LYS A 12 -13.54 -20.87 -24.62
CA LYS A 12 -13.36 -20.73 -23.18
C LYS A 12 -14.62 -20.10 -22.59
N ASN A 13 -15.22 -20.83 -21.67
CA ASN A 13 -16.41 -20.44 -20.94
C ASN A 13 -16.05 -19.28 -20.01
N ASP A 14 -16.23 -18.04 -20.49
CA ASP A 14 -16.04 -16.83 -19.70
C ASP A 14 -17.15 -16.79 -18.64
N GLY A 15 -16.84 -17.30 -17.44
CA GLY A 15 -17.65 -17.05 -16.25
C GLY A 15 -17.88 -15.55 -16.07
N PRO A 16 -18.94 -15.14 -15.35
CA PRO A 16 -19.38 -13.74 -15.33
C PRO A 16 -18.22 -12.81 -14.94
N ALA A 17 -17.80 -11.98 -15.90
CA ALA A 17 -16.73 -11.01 -15.72
C ALA A 17 -17.06 -10.13 -14.50
N LEU A 18 -16.23 -10.23 -13.46
CA LEU A 18 -16.43 -9.49 -12.22
C LEU A 18 -16.42 -7.99 -12.51
N ALA A 19 -17.43 -7.27 -12.02
CA ALA A 19 -17.60 -5.84 -12.28
C ALA A 19 -16.32 -5.03 -11.95
N PRO A 20 -15.98 -4.00 -12.73
CA PRO A 20 -14.84 -3.14 -12.46
C PRO A 20 -15.01 -2.41 -11.11
N PHE A 21 -13.88 -2.05 -10.50
CA PHE A 21 -13.89 -1.26 -9.27
C PHE A 21 -14.23 0.21 -9.55
N ALA A 22 -14.86 0.85 -8.58
CA ALA A 22 -14.97 2.31 -8.60
C ALA A 22 -13.57 2.93 -8.51
N THR A 23 -13.40 4.07 -9.20
CA THR A 23 -12.14 4.83 -9.19
C THR A 23 -11.73 5.15 -7.76
N LEU A 24 -10.50 4.79 -7.41
CA LEU A 24 -9.88 5.14 -6.14
C LEU A 24 -9.00 6.37 -6.36
N SER A 25 -9.50 7.55 -6.01
CA SER A 25 -8.62 8.72 -5.91
C SER A 25 -7.80 8.61 -4.62
N ILE A 26 -6.61 8.05 -4.76
CA ILE A 26 -5.59 7.86 -3.73
C ILE A 26 -5.18 9.22 -3.16
N LEU A 27 -4.86 10.20 -4.01
CA LEU A 27 -4.37 11.50 -3.54
C LEU A 27 -5.45 12.22 -2.71
N GLN A 28 -6.68 12.29 -3.22
CA GLN A 28 -7.79 12.93 -2.52
C GLN A 28 -8.06 12.24 -1.18
N LEU A 29 -8.12 10.90 -1.18
CA LEU A 29 -8.39 10.11 0.02
C LEU A 29 -7.31 10.30 1.10
N ILE A 30 -6.04 10.40 0.71
CA ILE A 30 -4.95 10.70 1.64
C ILE A 30 -5.08 12.12 2.19
N LYS A 31 -5.24 13.12 1.32
CA LYS A 31 -5.32 14.53 1.75
C LYS A 31 -6.49 14.79 2.68
N ASP A 32 -7.67 14.24 2.36
CA ASP A 32 -8.85 14.34 3.22
C ASP A 32 -8.62 13.67 4.59
N ALA A 33 -7.99 12.49 4.60
CA ALA A 33 -7.68 11.79 5.84
C ALA A 33 -6.65 12.55 6.68
N GLN A 34 -5.61 13.11 6.07
CA GLN A 34 -4.58 13.89 6.74
C GLN A 34 -5.17 15.15 7.38
N GLN A 35 -5.98 15.91 6.63
CA GLN A 35 -6.61 17.15 7.12
C GLN A 35 -7.60 16.89 8.27
N LYS A 36 -8.43 15.84 8.15
CA LYS A 36 -9.45 15.52 9.16
C LYS A 36 -8.86 14.90 10.44
N HIS A 37 -7.68 14.28 10.38
CA HIS A 37 -7.18 13.44 11.47
C HIS A 37 -5.82 13.87 12.04
N GLY A 38 -5.56 15.18 12.09
CA GLY A 38 -4.51 15.78 12.92
C GLY A 38 -3.42 16.50 12.15
N LEU A 39 -3.21 16.16 10.87
CA LEU A 39 -2.11 16.74 10.09
C LEU A 39 -2.31 18.22 9.77
N ARG A 40 -3.55 18.73 9.84
CA ARG A 40 -3.85 20.17 9.81
C ARG A 40 -3.10 20.96 10.90
N HIS A 41 -2.81 20.32 12.03
CA HIS A 41 -2.10 20.91 13.17
C HIS A 41 -0.72 20.27 13.38
N GLY A 42 -0.21 19.48 12.42
CA GLY A 42 1.08 18.79 12.55
C GLY A 42 1.08 17.58 13.49
N ASP A 43 -0.08 17.06 13.90
CA ASP A 43 -0.17 15.91 14.82
C ASP A 43 -0.09 14.58 14.04
N TYR A 44 1.15 14.12 13.81
CA TYR A 44 1.45 12.85 13.15
C TYR A 44 1.06 11.62 13.99
N GLN A 45 1.12 11.73 15.32
CA GLN A 45 0.77 10.63 16.23
C GLN A 45 -0.71 10.29 16.13
N ARG A 46 -1.58 11.31 16.10
CA ARG A 46 -3.02 11.15 15.92
C ARG A 46 -3.36 10.58 14.55
N TYR A 47 -2.73 11.08 13.48
CA TYR A 47 -2.95 10.55 12.12
C TYR A 47 -2.53 9.08 12.01
N ARG A 48 -1.36 8.71 12.55
CA ARG A 48 -0.91 7.31 12.63
C ARG A 48 -1.91 6.41 13.37
N GLY A 49 -2.45 6.88 14.49
CA GLY A 49 -3.46 6.17 15.26
C GLY A 49 -4.76 5.96 14.47
N TYR A 50 -5.19 6.97 13.72
CA TYR A 50 -6.32 6.85 12.80
C TYR A 50 -6.07 5.80 11.72
N CYS A 51 -4.91 5.83 11.04
CA CYS A 51 -4.56 4.85 10.00
C CYS A 51 -4.60 3.42 10.56
N ALA A 52 -4.02 3.19 11.74
CA ALA A 52 -4.06 1.89 12.40
C ALA A 52 -5.50 1.39 12.67
N ARG A 53 -6.37 2.25 13.21
CA ARG A 53 -7.78 1.91 13.46
C ARG A 53 -8.54 1.68 12.16
N ARG A 54 -8.27 2.46 11.11
CA ARG A 54 -8.91 2.31 9.80
C ARG A 54 -8.55 0.99 9.14
N ILE A 55 -7.25 0.62 9.10
CA ILE A 55 -6.79 -0.68 8.59
C ILE A 55 -7.49 -1.81 9.34
N ARG A 56 -7.55 -1.74 10.68
CA ARG A 56 -8.21 -2.75 11.50
C ARG A 56 -9.71 -2.87 11.20
N ARG A 57 -10.41 -1.76 10.92
CA ARG A 57 -11.82 -1.78 10.54
C ARG A 57 -12.02 -2.41 9.16
N ILE A 58 -11.27 -1.98 8.16
CA ILE A 58 -11.34 -2.51 6.79
C ILE A 58 -11.04 -4.02 6.78
N ARG A 59 -9.97 -4.45 7.45
CA ARG A 59 -9.62 -5.88 7.50
C ARG A 59 -10.68 -6.72 8.20
N ARG A 60 -11.36 -6.18 9.22
CA ARG A 60 -12.47 -6.89 9.87
C ARG A 60 -13.71 -6.97 8.99
N SER A 61 -14.09 -5.87 8.32
CA SER A 61 -15.25 -5.87 7.42
C SER A 61 -15.08 -6.82 6.23
N LEU A 62 -13.85 -7.02 5.77
CA LEU A 62 -13.52 -7.90 4.65
C LEU A 62 -13.22 -9.36 5.07
N GLY A 63 -13.29 -9.70 6.37
CA GLY A 63 -12.81 -10.99 6.87
C GLY A 63 -11.31 -11.25 6.62
N PHE A 64 -10.56 -10.23 6.22
CA PHE A 64 -9.14 -10.27 5.87
C PHE A 64 -8.25 -9.98 7.09
N THR A 65 -8.56 -10.61 8.22
CA THR A 65 -7.74 -10.49 9.43
C THR A 65 -6.57 -11.47 9.39
N HIS A 66 -5.45 -11.09 10.02
CA HIS A 66 -4.37 -12.04 10.24
C HIS A 66 -4.86 -13.19 11.11
N LEU A 67 -4.38 -14.40 10.81
CA LEU A 67 -4.78 -15.58 11.54
C LEU A 67 -3.81 -15.80 12.70
N HIS A 68 -4.38 -15.97 13.89
CA HIS A 68 -3.67 -16.44 15.06
C HIS A 68 -4.22 -17.83 15.36
N LYS A 69 -3.50 -18.87 14.97
CA LYS A 69 -3.90 -20.25 15.27
C LYS A 69 -3.20 -20.67 16.56
N GLY A 70 -3.94 -20.72 17.66
CA GLY A 70 -3.51 -21.39 18.88
C GLY A 70 -3.76 -22.88 18.74
N VAL A 71 -2.73 -23.69 18.92
CA VAL A 71 -2.87 -25.14 19.02
C VAL A 71 -2.61 -25.50 20.49
N PRO A 72 -3.44 -26.32 21.15
CA PRO A 72 -3.17 -26.78 22.50
C PRO A 72 -1.74 -27.35 22.58
N LYS A 73 -1.00 -27.00 23.64
CA LYS A 73 0.39 -27.44 23.86
C LYS A 73 1.47 -26.83 22.92
N HIS A 74 1.12 -25.91 22.01
CA HIS A 74 2.09 -25.20 21.17
C HIS A 74 1.89 -23.68 21.19
N SER A 75 2.99 -22.94 20.97
CA SER A 75 2.93 -21.48 20.80
C SER A 75 2.06 -21.10 19.61
N ALA A 76 1.21 -20.09 19.79
CA ALA A 76 0.31 -19.62 18.76
C ALA A 76 1.08 -19.14 17.53
N LYS A 77 0.78 -19.71 16.36
CA LYS A 77 1.43 -19.32 15.10
C LYS A 77 0.68 -18.15 14.47
N PHE A 78 1.42 -17.08 14.17
CA PHE A 78 0.93 -15.92 13.44
C PHE A 78 1.04 -16.13 11.93
N PHE A 79 -0.09 -16.06 11.24
CA PHE A 79 -0.16 -16.14 9.80
C PHE A 79 -0.57 -14.79 9.22
N GLN A 80 0.41 -14.12 8.61
CA GLN A 80 0.20 -12.85 7.95
C GLN A 80 -0.54 -13.06 6.62
N ARG A 81 -1.80 -12.64 6.56
CA ARG A 81 -2.49 -12.42 5.28
C ARG A 81 -1.81 -11.29 4.50
N LYS A 82 -1.21 -11.62 3.36
CA LYS A 82 -0.58 -10.67 2.43
C LYS A 82 -1.57 -10.27 1.36
N LEU A 83 -1.54 -9.00 0.95
CA LEU A 83 -2.33 -8.52 -0.17
C LEU A 83 -1.71 -9.08 -1.45
N VAL A 84 -2.48 -9.88 -2.17
CA VAL A 84 -2.15 -10.48 -3.47
C VAL A 84 -3.37 -10.27 -4.37
N THR A 85 -3.15 -10.10 -5.68
CA THR A 85 -4.22 -9.83 -6.66
C THR A 85 -5.39 -10.79 -6.57
N GLU A 86 -5.13 -12.08 -6.41
CA GLU A 86 -6.16 -13.13 -6.31
C GLU A 86 -7.15 -12.91 -5.16
N VAL A 87 -6.72 -12.21 -4.09
CA VAL A 87 -7.54 -11.95 -2.90
C VAL A 87 -8.34 -10.65 -3.03
N VAL A 88 -8.05 -9.82 -4.04
CA VAL A 88 -8.69 -8.51 -4.22
C VAL A 88 -10.06 -8.67 -4.87
N THR A 89 -11.07 -8.84 -4.03
CA THR A 89 -12.48 -8.91 -4.47
C THR A 89 -13.14 -7.55 -4.53
N GLU A 90 -12.67 -6.58 -3.73
CA GLU A 90 -13.20 -5.22 -3.61
C GLU A 90 -12.09 -4.16 -3.59
N GLN A 91 -12.42 -2.94 -4.02
CA GLN A 91 -11.55 -1.74 -3.94
C GLN A 91 -11.02 -1.49 -2.51
N ARG A 92 -11.78 -1.86 -1.46
CA ARG A 92 -11.40 -1.65 -0.05
C ARG A 92 -10.13 -2.41 0.34
N TYR A 93 -9.79 -3.50 -0.34
CA TYR A 93 -8.52 -4.21 -0.13
C TYR A 93 -7.33 -3.32 -0.49
N LEU A 94 -7.41 -2.53 -1.56
CA LEU A 94 -6.36 -1.60 -1.98
C LEU A 94 -6.12 -0.53 -0.91
N GLN A 95 -7.19 -0.03 -0.28
CA GLN A 95 -7.08 0.92 0.83
C GLN A 95 -6.27 0.34 2.01
N THR A 96 -6.23 -0.98 2.21
CA THR A 96 -5.43 -1.56 3.31
C THR A 96 -3.93 -1.35 3.12
N ALA A 97 -3.40 -1.59 1.91
CA ALA A 97 -2.00 -1.36 1.60
C ALA A 97 -1.67 0.13 1.62
N LEU A 98 -2.58 0.97 1.12
CA LEU A 98 -2.43 2.41 1.15
C LEU A 98 -2.31 2.95 2.59
N PHE A 99 -3.25 2.59 3.47
CA PHE A 99 -3.18 3.05 4.86
C PHE A 99 -2.03 2.39 5.65
N ASP A 100 -1.59 1.18 5.28
CA ASP A 100 -0.37 0.58 5.84
C ASP A 100 0.87 1.41 5.46
N ALA A 101 0.96 1.91 4.22
CA ALA A 101 2.01 2.84 3.81
C ALA A 101 1.91 4.16 4.59
N GLU A 102 0.75 4.81 4.61
CA GLU A 102 0.50 6.07 5.32
C GLU A 102 0.81 5.98 6.82
N ARG A 103 0.46 4.87 7.47
CA ARG A 103 0.78 4.65 8.89
C ARG A 103 2.28 4.64 9.17
N ASN A 104 3.06 4.00 8.30
CA ASN A 104 4.51 3.95 8.44
C ASN A 104 5.15 5.30 8.08
N TRP A 105 4.64 5.98 7.05
CA TRP A 105 5.08 7.32 6.68
C TRP A 105 4.81 8.34 7.80
N ALA A 106 3.60 8.36 8.37
CA ALA A 106 3.26 9.23 9.50
C ALA A 106 4.15 8.98 10.72
N PHE A 107 4.50 7.72 11.00
CA PHE A 107 5.43 7.41 12.08
C PHE A 107 6.84 7.91 11.76
N ALA A 108 7.29 7.79 10.51
CA ALA A 108 8.56 8.38 10.13
C ALA A 108 8.58 9.90 10.32
N MET A 109 7.53 10.60 9.89
CA MET A 109 7.43 12.06 10.04
C MET A 109 7.36 12.48 11.52
N GLN A 110 6.66 11.72 12.37
CA GLN A 110 6.69 11.92 13.82
C GLN A 110 8.12 11.84 14.36
N LEU A 111 8.87 10.79 14.01
CA LEU A 111 10.25 10.62 14.44
C LEU A 111 11.15 11.73 13.89
N LYS A 112 10.89 12.21 12.67
CA LYS A 112 11.59 13.33 12.07
C LYS A 112 11.39 14.62 12.88
N GLN A 113 10.16 14.89 13.29
CA GLN A 113 9.84 16.04 14.15
C GLN A 113 10.49 15.91 15.53
N GLU A 114 10.48 14.73 16.13
CA GLU A 114 11.11 14.48 17.44
C GLU A 114 12.64 14.51 17.44
N MET A 115 13.29 14.36 16.28
CA MET A 115 14.74 14.49 16.14
C MET A 115 15.20 15.94 16.07
N GLY A 116 14.35 16.85 15.57
CA GLY A 116 14.74 18.22 15.28
C GLY A 116 15.95 18.27 14.34
N GLU A 117 16.95 19.07 14.71
CA GLU A 117 18.20 19.28 13.96
C GLU A 117 19.27 18.19 14.23
N ASP A 118 19.05 17.28 15.19
CA ASP A 118 20.05 16.26 15.54
C ASP A 118 20.13 15.14 14.48
N LEU A 119 20.99 15.36 13.49
CA LEU A 119 21.26 14.45 12.38
C LEU A 119 21.90 13.12 12.83
N HIS A 120 22.51 13.06 14.02
CA HIS A 120 23.21 11.88 14.53
C HIS A 120 22.35 11.05 15.49
N SER A 121 21.10 11.49 15.74
CA SER A 121 20.17 10.77 16.58
C SER A 121 19.95 9.33 16.09
N ARG A 122 20.00 8.36 17.01
CA ARG A 122 19.63 6.95 16.73
C ARG A 122 18.21 6.83 16.15
N LYS A 123 17.35 7.80 16.43
CA LYS A 123 16.00 7.91 15.86
C LYS A 123 16.01 7.99 14.33
N ARG A 124 17.10 8.47 13.70
CA ARG A 124 17.21 8.56 12.23
C ARG A 124 17.15 7.20 11.58
N PHE A 125 17.83 6.21 12.16
CA PHE A 125 17.76 4.82 11.69
C PHE A 125 16.34 4.27 11.80
N HIS A 126 15.64 4.59 12.89
CA HIS A 126 14.25 4.19 13.08
C HIS A 126 13.33 4.85 12.04
N MET A 127 13.47 6.16 11.83
CA MET A 127 12.76 6.92 10.80
C MET A 127 12.95 6.29 9.41
N ILE A 128 14.20 6.07 8.98
CA ILE A 128 14.50 5.48 7.67
C ILE A 128 13.90 4.07 7.56
N ALA A 129 13.97 3.27 8.62
CA ALA A 129 13.34 1.95 8.63
C ALA A 129 11.81 2.03 8.46
N LYS A 130 11.15 3.06 9.01
CA LYS A 130 9.70 3.29 8.81
C LYS A 130 9.39 3.74 7.39
N ILE A 131 10.11 4.70 6.82
CA ILE A 131 9.89 5.13 5.43
C ILE A 131 10.14 3.96 4.45
N ARG A 132 11.15 3.14 4.71
CA ARG A 132 11.40 1.93 3.90
C ARG A 132 10.23 0.96 3.94
N ARG A 133 9.58 0.78 5.10
CA ARG A 133 8.36 -0.01 5.20
C ARG A 133 7.19 0.63 4.45
N ALA A 134 7.05 1.96 4.50
CA ALA A 134 6.06 2.67 3.71
C ALA A 134 6.24 2.43 2.20
N ALA A 135 7.48 2.57 1.70
CA ALA A 135 7.83 2.30 0.30
C ALA A 135 7.53 0.85 -0.11
N LYS A 136 7.79 -0.12 0.78
CA LYS A 136 7.43 -1.52 0.52
C LYS A 136 5.92 -1.69 0.36
N HIS A 137 5.11 -1.05 1.19
CA HIS A 137 3.66 -1.12 1.09
C HIS A 137 3.12 -0.41 -0.16
N SER A 138 3.70 0.74 -0.55
CA SER A 138 3.32 1.42 -1.79
C SER A 138 3.68 0.61 -3.03
N SER A 139 4.82 -0.08 -3.04
CA SER A 139 5.19 -0.98 -4.14
C SER A 139 4.28 -2.22 -4.23
N ILE A 140 3.85 -2.75 -3.09
CA ILE A 140 2.83 -3.82 -3.07
C ILE A 140 1.51 -3.29 -3.67
N LEU A 141 1.06 -2.11 -3.26
CA LEU A 141 -0.15 -1.48 -3.80
C LEU A 141 -0.06 -1.33 -5.31
N GLU A 142 1.03 -0.74 -5.81
CA GLU A 142 1.26 -0.55 -7.24
C GLU A 142 1.29 -1.90 -7.99
N SER A 143 2.00 -2.90 -7.46
CA SER A 143 2.06 -4.22 -8.09
C SER A 143 0.68 -4.86 -8.23
N VAL A 144 -0.16 -4.75 -7.20
CA VAL A 144 -1.50 -5.32 -7.17
C VAL A 144 -2.45 -4.56 -8.09
N VAL A 145 -2.33 -3.23 -8.13
CA VAL A 145 -3.12 -2.37 -9.01
C VAL A 145 -2.75 -2.59 -10.48
N ARG A 146 -1.47 -2.83 -10.79
CA ARG A 146 -0.98 -3.09 -12.14
C ARG A 146 -1.47 -4.44 -12.69
N SER A 147 -1.52 -5.48 -11.86
CA SER A 147 -1.96 -6.82 -12.28
C SER A 147 -3.45 -7.10 -12.05
N CYS A 148 -4.23 -6.10 -11.62
CA CYS A 148 -5.67 -6.23 -11.45
C CYS A 148 -6.40 -5.55 -12.62
N ASP A 149 -7.03 -6.37 -13.48
CA ASP A 149 -7.77 -5.90 -14.66
C ASP A 149 -9.03 -5.10 -14.30
N ARG A 150 -9.53 -5.27 -13.07
CA ARG A 150 -10.72 -4.58 -12.56
C ARG A 150 -10.45 -3.13 -12.13
N VAL A 151 -9.19 -2.70 -12.10
CA VAL A 151 -8.82 -1.33 -11.72
C VAL A 151 -8.83 -0.43 -12.96
N ASP A 152 -9.28 0.81 -12.80
CA ASP A 152 -9.26 1.81 -13.85
C ASP A 152 -7.86 2.40 -14.09
N ALA A 153 -7.68 3.04 -15.25
CA ALA A 153 -6.39 3.63 -15.62
C ALA A 153 -5.97 4.77 -14.68
N VAL A 154 -6.93 5.54 -14.15
CA VAL A 154 -6.65 6.65 -13.23
C VAL A 154 -6.06 6.14 -11.92
N THR A 155 -6.69 5.14 -11.28
CA THR A 155 -6.14 4.54 -10.06
C THR A 155 -4.76 3.92 -10.30
N ARG A 156 -4.49 3.35 -11.49
CA ARG A 156 -3.16 2.84 -11.85
C ARG A 156 -2.10 3.94 -11.85
N LEU A 157 -2.37 5.05 -12.51
CA LEU A 157 -1.45 6.19 -12.56
C LEU A 157 -1.28 6.84 -11.18
N GLU A 158 -2.35 7.00 -10.41
CA GLU A 158 -2.26 7.53 -9.06
C GLU A 158 -1.44 6.61 -8.13
N ALA A 159 -1.58 5.29 -8.25
CA ALA A 159 -0.80 4.33 -7.47
C ALA A 159 0.69 4.38 -7.84
N GLN A 160 1.00 4.54 -9.12
CA GLN A 160 2.37 4.73 -9.62
C GLN A 160 2.97 6.04 -9.10
N ALA A 161 2.25 7.15 -9.20
CA ALA A 161 2.69 8.45 -8.68
C ALA A 161 2.92 8.38 -7.17
N TYR A 162 2.01 7.77 -6.41
CA TYR A 162 2.17 7.58 -4.97
C TYR A 162 3.40 6.72 -4.64
N ASN A 163 3.61 5.60 -5.35
CA ASN A 163 4.79 4.77 -5.14
C ASN A 163 6.09 5.52 -5.46
N ALA A 164 6.11 6.29 -6.54
CA ALA A 164 7.25 7.12 -6.93
C ALA A 164 7.54 8.20 -5.86
N TRP A 165 6.51 8.87 -5.33
CA TRP A 165 6.65 9.86 -4.26
C TRP A 165 7.24 9.27 -2.96
N VAL A 166 6.71 8.13 -2.48
CA VAL A 166 7.21 7.50 -1.24
C VAL A 166 8.65 7.00 -1.41
N ASN A 167 8.99 6.43 -2.57
CA ASN A 167 10.35 6.02 -2.88
C ASN A 167 11.31 7.21 -3.04
N GLY A 168 10.86 8.28 -3.67
CA GLY A 168 11.60 9.55 -3.76
C GLY A 168 11.91 10.10 -2.37
N SER A 169 10.91 10.12 -1.48
CA SER A 169 11.05 10.52 -0.08
C SER A 169 12.07 9.64 0.66
N LEU A 170 12.05 8.32 0.47
CA LEU A 170 13.04 7.41 1.07
C LEU A 170 14.46 7.71 0.60
N ARG A 171 14.66 7.85 -0.72
CA ARG A 171 15.98 8.10 -1.32
C ARG A 171 16.52 9.47 -0.91
N PHE A 172 15.64 10.47 -0.79
CA PHE A 172 15.97 11.79 -0.28
C PHE A 172 16.52 11.71 1.15
N GLU A 173 15.83 11.00 2.05
CA GLU A 173 16.29 10.82 3.44
C GLU A 173 17.60 10.00 3.56
N GLN A 174 17.88 9.15 2.56
CA GLN A 174 19.13 8.41 2.44
C GLN A 174 20.27 9.23 1.81
N LYS A 175 20.04 10.50 1.47
CA LYS A 175 20.99 11.39 0.76
C LYS A 175 21.37 10.89 -0.64
N GLN A 176 20.52 10.06 -1.26
CA GLN A 176 20.68 9.60 -2.63
C GLN A 176 19.99 10.56 -3.60
N TRP A 177 20.57 11.75 -3.80
CA TRP A 177 19.92 12.87 -4.49
C TRP A 177 19.50 12.56 -5.93
N LYS A 178 20.36 11.89 -6.70
CA LYS A 178 20.08 11.54 -8.11
C LYS A 178 18.85 10.62 -8.21
N GLY A 179 18.87 9.51 -7.49
CA GLY A 179 17.74 8.57 -7.49
C GLY A 179 16.46 9.16 -6.87
N ALA A 180 16.59 10.08 -5.91
CA ALA A 180 15.43 10.80 -5.37
C ALA A 180 14.80 11.71 -6.45
N LEU A 181 15.63 12.45 -7.20
CA LEU A 181 15.17 13.32 -8.27
C LEU A 181 14.43 12.53 -9.36
N ASP A 182 14.97 11.38 -9.78
CA ASP A 182 14.33 10.55 -10.81
C ASP A 182 12.96 10.06 -10.36
N CYS A 183 12.86 9.55 -9.13
CA CYS A 183 11.56 9.13 -8.57
C CYS A 183 10.58 10.30 -8.42
N LEU A 184 11.05 11.48 -8.01
CA LEU A 184 10.19 12.65 -7.83
C LEU A 184 9.72 13.25 -9.16
N LYS A 185 10.54 13.17 -10.23
CA LYS A 185 10.13 13.56 -11.58
C LYS A 185 9.00 12.69 -12.10
N THR A 186 9.05 11.38 -11.86
CA THR A 186 7.97 10.45 -12.25
C THR A 186 6.67 10.70 -11.47
N SER A 187 6.76 11.30 -10.28
CA SER A 187 5.58 11.63 -9.46
C SER A 187 4.96 12.99 -9.79
N LYS A 188 5.66 13.86 -10.51
CA LYS A 188 5.25 15.24 -10.79
C LYS A 188 4.38 15.29 -12.04
#